data_AF-A0A356UCQ3-F1
#
_entry.id   AF-A0A356UCQ3-F1
#
_cell.length_a   1.000
_cell.length_b   1.000
_cell.length_c   1.000
_cell.angle_alpha   90.00
_cell.angle_beta   90.00
_cell.angle_gamma   90.00
#
_symmetry.space_group_name_H-M   'P 1'
#
loop_
_entity.id
_entity.type
_entity.pdbx_description
1 polymer ?
#
loop_
_entity_poly.entity_id
_entity_poly.type
_entity_poly.pdbx_seq_one_letter_code
_entity_poly.pdbx_strand_id
1 'polypeptide(L)' 'CLPLIIQMPIFIAFYQSLLHFNFIIVEHAKFLWIPNIGSRDPYFILAVLAALTTYIQQRVTMVDTKDPT' A
#
# COMPACT_ATOMS: atom_id res chain seq x y z
N CYS A 1 -6.43 18.17 5.04
CA CYS A 1 -7.13 17.95 3.74
C CYS A 1 -6.21 18.07 2.54
N LEU A 2 -5.29 19.05 2.51
CA LEU A 2 -4.27 19.21 1.45
C LEU A 2 -3.47 17.93 1.09
N PRO A 3 -2.94 17.13 2.07
CA PRO A 3 -2.24 15.89 1.74
C PRO A 3 -3.15 14.82 1.14
N LEU A 4 -4.43 14.80 1.53
CA LEU A 4 -5.40 13.81 1.04
C LEU A 4 -5.75 14.04 -0.44
N ILE A 5 -5.77 15.30 -0.88
CA ILE A 5 -6.02 15.67 -2.28
C ILE A 5 -4.88 15.21 -3.19
N ILE A 6 -3.63 15.33 -2.75
CA ILE A 6 -2.44 14.90 -3.52
C ILE A 6 -2.30 13.37 -3.50
N GLN A 7 -2.71 12.71 -2.42
CA GLN A 7 -2.58 11.27 -2.26
C GLN A 7 -3.52 10.47 -3.19
N MET A 8 -4.77 10.90 -3.37
CA MET A 8 -5.76 10.20 -4.21
C MET A 8 -5.31 9.96 -5.66
N PRO A 9 -4.80 10.95 -6.43
CA PRO A 9 -4.34 10.72 -7.80
C PRO A 9 -3.15 9.76 -7.87
N ILE A 10 -2.26 9.78 -6.87
CA ILE A 10 -1.10 8.86 -6.81
C ILE A 10 -1.58 7.42 -6.64
N PHE A 11 -2.55 7.17 -5.75
CA PHE A 11 -3.12 5.84 -5.58
C PHE A 11 -3.80 5.33 -6.85
N ILE A 12 -4.56 6.19 -7.54
CA ILE A 12 -5.23 5.83 -8.79
C ILE A 12 -4.23 5.49 -9.89
N ALA A 13 -3.15 6.28 -10.03
CA ALA A 13 -2.10 6.03 -11.00
C ALA A 13 -1.38 4.70 -10.71
N PHE A 14 -1.05 4.44 -9.44
CA PHE A 14 -0.42 3.20 -9.02
C PHE A 14 -1.32 1.98 -9.26
N TYR A 15 -2.61 2.05 -8.89
CA TYR A 15 -3.56 0.96 -9.12
C TYR A 15 -3.74 0.65 -10.61
N GLN A 16 -3.90 1.68 -11.44
CA GLN A 16 -4.02 1.50 -12.89
C GLN A 16 -2.73 0.97 -13.51
N SER A 17 -1.56 1.38 -13.01
CA SER A 17 -0.28 0.87 -13.47
C SER A 17 -0.16 -0.63 -13.18
N LEU A 18 -0.54 -1.09 -11.99
CA LEU A 18 -0.49 -2.51 -11.63
C LEU A 18 -1.45 -3.37 -12.45
N LEU A 19 -2.67 -2.88 -12.74
CA LEU A 19 -3.65 -3.63 -13.54
C LEU A 19 -3.31 -3.68 -15.04
N HIS A 20 -2.77 -2.59 -15.59
CA HIS A 20 -2.40 -2.53 -17.01
C HIS A 20 -1.00 -3.09 -17.29
N PHE A 21 -0.23 -3.43 -16.25
CA PHE A 21 1.06 -4.09 -16.43
C PHE A 21 0.85 -5.53 -16.90
N ASN A 22 1.05 -5.77 -18.19
CA ASN A 22 0.97 -7.11 -18.74
C ASN A 22 2.30 -7.83 -18.48
N PHE A 23 2.32 -8.70 -17.46
CA PHE A 23 3.48 -9.52 -17.15
C PHE A 23 3.65 -10.60 -18.22
N ILE A 24 4.50 -10.32 -19.22
CA ILE A 24 4.88 -11.24 -20.31
C ILE A 24 5.43 -12.58 -19.81
N ILE A 25 5.94 -12.64 -18.58
CA ILE A 25 6.41 -13.85 -17.90
C ILE A 25 5.80 -13.90 -16.49
N VAL A 26 5.00 -14.92 -16.21
CA VAL A 26 4.31 -15.15 -14.91
C VAL A 26 5.26 -15.21 -13.71
N GLU A 27 6.50 -15.66 -13.90
CA GLU A 27 7.53 -15.69 -12.85
C GLU A 27 7.91 -14.29 -12.34
N HIS A 28 7.83 -13.25 -13.18
CA HIS A 28 8.11 -11.87 -12.76
C HIS A 28 6.93 -11.23 -12.00
N ALA A 29 5.75 -11.85 -12.04
CA ALA A 29 4.56 -11.37 -11.36
C ALA A 29 4.41 -11.92 -9.93
N LYS A 30 5.30 -12.84 -9.51
CA LYS A 30 5.24 -13.50 -8.21
C LYS A 30 6.07 -12.75 -7.17
N PHE A 31 5.46 -12.38 -6.04
CA PHE A 31 6.12 -11.68 -4.93
C PHE A 31 5.89 -12.40 -3.60
N LEU A 32 6.95 -13.00 -3.04
CA LEU A 32 6.98 -13.73 -1.76
C LEU A 32 5.86 -14.79 -1.59
N TRP A 33 4.65 -14.39 -1.20
CA TRP A 33 3.45 -15.24 -1.04
C TRP A 33 2.37 -15.00 -2.12
N ILE A 34 2.50 -13.94 -2.92
CA ILE A 34 1.56 -13.53 -3.97
C ILE A 34 1.97 -14.19 -5.29
N PRO A 35 1.15 -15.06 -5.88
CA PRO A 35 1.45 -15.70 -7.16
C PRO A 35 1.35 -14.74 -8.36
N ASN A 36 0.55 -13.68 -8.27
CA ASN A 36 0.41 -12.67 -9.30
C ASN A 36 0.01 -11.32 -8.68
N ILE A 37 0.88 -10.31 -8.77
CA ILE A 37 0.66 -8.96 -8.20
C ILE A 37 -0.39 -8.12 -8.95
N GLY A 38 -0.75 -8.50 -10.18
CA GLY A 38 -1.84 -7.86 -10.94
C GLY A 38 -3.21 -8.44 -10.61
N SER A 39 -3.26 -9.56 -9.89
CA SER A 39 -4.50 -10.19 -9.43
C SER A 39 -4.74 -9.91 -7.95
N ARG A 40 -5.97 -10.16 -7.49
CA ARG A 40 -6.35 -9.98 -6.08
C ARG A 40 -5.53 -10.91 -5.19
N ASP A 41 -4.94 -10.36 -4.13
CA ASP A 41 -4.23 -11.13 -3.11
C ASP A 41 -5.19 -12.15 -2.43
N PRO A 42 -4.93 -13.46 -2.53
CA PRO A 42 -5.85 -14.49 -2.03
C PRO A 42 -5.86 -14.61 -0.51
N TYR A 43 -4.79 -14.19 0.18
CA TYR A 43 -4.65 -14.36 1.63
C TYR A 43 -4.82 -13.07 2.42
N PHE A 44 -5.02 -11.92 1.74
CA PHE A 44 -5.18 -10.59 2.36
C PHE A 44 -4.05 -10.15 3.30
N ILE A 45 -2.91 -10.85 3.27
CA ILE A 45 -1.75 -10.59 4.14
C ILE A 45 -1.25 -9.16 3.92
N LEU A 46 -1.26 -8.69 2.66
CA LEU A 46 -0.83 -7.35 2.31
C LEU A 46 -1.71 -6.25 2.95
N ALA A 47 -3.03 -6.48 3.03
CA ALA A 47 -3.95 -5.54 3.66
C ALA A 47 -3.75 -5.47 5.17
N VAL A 48 -3.52 -6.61 5.82
CA VAL A 48 -3.20 -6.69 7.25
C VAL A 48 -1.88 -5.99 7.56
N LEU A 49 -0.84 -6.23 6.75
CA LEU A 49 0.46 -5.56 6.89
C LEU A 49 0.34 -4.04 6.70
N ALA A 50 -0.42 -3.59 5.70
CA ALA A 50 -0.66 -2.17 5.49
C ALA A 50 -1.35 -1.53 6.71
N ALA A 51 -2.42 -2.16 7.22
CA ALA A 51 -3.14 -1.66 8.39
C ALA A 51 -2.25 -1.62 9.64
N LEU A 52 -1.45 -2.66 9.87
CA LEU A 52 -0.52 -2.73 10.99
C LEU A 52 0.55 -1.64 10.89
N THR A 53 1.11 -1.45 9.69
CA THR A 53 2.15 -0.44 9.45
C THR A 53 1.58 0.96 9.65
N THR A 54 0.39 1.24 9.13
CA THR A 54 -0.29 2.54 9.34
C THR A 54 -0.60 2.78 10.82
N TYR A 55 -1.03 1.75 11.55
CA TYR A 55 -1.25 1.88 13.00
C TYR A 55 0.04 2.19 13.76
N ILE A 56 1.15 1.52 13.42
CA ILE A 56 2.45 1.80 14.03
C ILE A 56 2.93 3.21 13.66
N GLN A 57 2.81 3.61 12.38
CA GLN A 57 3.15 4.96 11.93
C GLN A 57 2.35 6.02 12.69
N GLN A 58 1.04 5.81 12.84
CA GLN A 58 0.19 6.69 13.64
C GLN A 58 0.71 6.78 15.07
N ARG A 59 1.03 5.65 15.72
CA ARG A 59 1.60 5.61 17.08
C ARG A 59 2.93 6.34 17.19
N VAL A 60 3.82 6.23 16.20
CA VAL A 60 5.11 6.94 16.24
C VAL A 60 4.91 8.44 16.03
N THR A 61 4.07 8.85 15.08
CA THR A 61 3.80 10.26 14.80
C THR A 61 3.05 10.96 15.95
N MET A 62 2.14 10.27 16.65
CA MET A 62 1.43 10.84 17.81
C MET A 62 2.26 10.94 19.10
N VAL A 63 3.46 10.34 19.16
CA VAL A 63 4.36 10.52 20.32
C VAL A 63 4.94 11.94 20.36
N ASP A 64 5.05 12.62 19.22
CA ASP A 64 5.66 13.95 19.09
C ASP A 64 4.72 15.11 19.50
N THR A 65 3.39 14.90 19.51
CA THR A 65 2.40 15.97 19.76
C THR A 65 2.07 16.21 21.23
N LYS A 66 2.82 15.62 22.18
CA LYS A 66 2.58 15.77 23.62
C LYS A 66 3.53 16.73 24.32
N ASP A 67 4.15 17.69 23.61
CA ASP A 67 4.79 18.84 24.26
C ASP A 67 3.73 19.95 24.50
N PRO A 68 3.38 20.26 25.77
CA PRO A 68 2.46 21.33 26.11
C PRO A 68 3.15 22.69 26.37
N THR A 69 4.34 22.96 25.82
CA THR A 69 4.97 24.31 25.92
C THR A 69 4.74 25.19 24.69
#